data_AF-A0A961BH27-F1
#
_entry.id   AF-A0A961BH27-F1
#
_cell.length_a   1.000
_cell.length_b   1.000
_cell.length_c   1.000
_cell.angle_alpha   90.00
_cell.angle_beta   90.00
_cell.angle_gamma   90.00
#
_symmetry.space_group_name_H-M   'P 1'
#
loop_
_entity.id
_entity.type
_entity.pdbx_description
1 polymer ?
#
loop_
_entity_poly.entity_id
_entity_poly.type
_entity_poly.pdbx_seq_one_letter_code
_entity_poly.pdbx_strand_id
1 'polypeptide(L)'
;MKLRLSTRRLLLGATVGILLGLAGMFGVGQNLEDRLIDYRLHAWHKGTPSPEIVLVGVSDADIATFGSWPFPRGVHSDVIQILEAMKPAHISMDILFNEASEDPGQDQQLLTSINQQKNITLPYYFDKFGFEDFSPGTDHFLEGRHYGYDPAQGDLPAGADAVGPFTKLDCTFGASNGIPSRPDGKIREAPLFIQQGSLLYPSLGMQTLMASLKTAPDQITVQPGRFVTITNSPRGTLRFPISRRGLYRINYQGDLERFTGLDYSSLYRSVKDPEFGQKVRSAVEGNLVLVGYVATGSYDTLNTPIGPMPGLVVHANLLSNLWSGQHLWLPPFWLEMVILPIFGLAAGAVMTLRRKARLAGVLVLGLAALAICLAAAKEDIMLPMAGLAGTWGVLLCAAGLLKNTLTNPEGLAPAPSLPKVLLPKIPQTGSTGLSRRVSHPPSIRNPELPVGMDSNDAETVQMDATVTWQSPAREARSPDEKISPAEENTSLQPPAP
;
A
#
# COMPACT_ATOMS: atom_id res chain seq x y z
N MET A 1 45.32 26.61 -2.39
CA MET A 1 44.01 26.70 -3.07
C MET A 1 43.33 25.34 -3.30
N LYS A 2 43.96 24.36 -3.98
CA LYS A 2 43.34 23.06 -4.36
C LYS A 2 42.62 22.32 -3.20
N LEU A 3 43.25 22.25 -2.01
CA LEU A 3 42.68 21.56 -0.83
C LEU A 3 41.34 22.14 -0.34
N ARG A 4 41.17 23.48 -0.41
CA ARG A 4 39.89 24.14 -0.07
C ARG A 4 38.79 23.81 -1.09
N LEU A 5 39.16 23.53 -2.35
CA LEU A 5 38.21 23.20 -3.41
C LEU A 5 37.70 21.75 -3.33
N SER A 6 38.55 20.79 -2.93
CA SER A 6 38.13 19.41 -2.66
C SER A 6 37.22 19.34 -1.44
N THR A 7 37.58 20.02 -0.34
CA THR A 7 36.77 20.07 0.89
C THR A 7 35.36 20.60 0.62
N ARG A 8 35.22 21.66 -0.17
CA ARG A 8 33.90 22.20 -0.57
C ARG A 8 33.02 21.20 -1.35
N ARG A 9 33.62 20.33 -2.18
CA ARG A 9 32.86 19.31 -2.94
C ARG A 9 32.38 18.16 -2.06
N LEU A 10 33.20 17.74 -1.10
CA LEU A 10 32.83 16.74 -0.10
C LEU A 10 31.68 17.25 0.78
N LEU A 11 31.81 18.47 1.32
CA LEU A 11 30.77 19.10 2.14
C LEU A 11 29.45 19.25 1.36
N LEU A 12 29.49 19.75 0.12
CA LEU A 12 28.30 19.86 -0.73
C LEU A 12 27.61 18.49 -0.94
N GLY A 13 28.38 17.44 -1.21
CA GLY A 13 27.86 16.09 -1.34
C GLY A 13 27.18 15.58 -0.06
N ALA A 14 27.82 15.77 1.10
CA ALA A 14 27.24 15.44 2.41
C ALA A 14 25.93 16.21 2.66
N THR A 15 25.93 17.53 2.43
CA THR A 15 24.73 18.37 2.60
C THR A 15 23.58 17.92 1.71
N VAL A 16 23.84 17.57 0.44
CA VAL A 16 22.83 17.01 -0.47
C VAL A 16 22.28 15.68 0.07
N GLY A 17 23.14 14.79 0.56
CA GLY A 17 22.70 13.53 1.17
C GLY A 17 21.83 13.73 2.41
N ILE A 18 22.18 14.69 3.28
CA ILE A 18 21.37 15.05 4.46
C ILE A 18 20.01 15.63 4.04
N LEU A 19 19.99 16.57 3.08
CA LEU A 19 18.74 17.18 2.60
C LEU A 19 17.80 16.18 1.92
N LEU A 20 18.34 15.20 1.19
CA LEU A 20 17.56 14.12 0.60
C LEU A 20 17.00 13.16 1.66
N GLY A 21 17.77 12.86 2.71
CA GLY A 21 17.25 12.14 3.86
C GLY A 21 16.10 12.87 4.53
N LEU A 22 16.30 14.15 4.89
CA LEU A 22 15.25 14.99 5.47
C LEU A 22 14.00 15.06 4.57
N ALA A 23 14.16 15.17 3.25
CA ALA A 23 13.04 15.14 2.30
C ALA A 23 12.32 13.78 2.32
N GLY A 24 13.06 12.67 2.39
CA GLY A 24 12.50 11.31 2.53
C GLY A 24 11.68 11.12 3.80
N MET A 25 12.07 11.76 4.92
CA MET A 25 11.28 11.77 6.16
C MET A 25 9.89 12.42 5.99
N PHE A 26 9.76 13.40 5.10
CA PHE A 26 8.49 14.01 4.71
C PHE A 26 7.81 13.30 3.52
N GLY A 27 8.24 12.10 3.18
CA GLY A 27 7.64 11.28 2.12
C GLY A 27 8.06 11.63 0.69
N VAL A 28 8.97 12.60 0.50
CA VAL A 28 9.43 13.00 -0.83
C VAL A 28 10.16 11.82 -1.49
N GLY A 29 9.61 11.35 -2.61
CA GLY A 29 10.14 10.20 -3.36
C GLY A 29 9.59 8.84 -2.93
N GLN A 30 8.72 8.73 -1.92
CA GLN A 30 8.14 7.43 -1.52
C GLN A 30 7.40 6.74 -2.67
N ASN A 31 6.63 7.47 -3.48
CA ASN A 31 5.95 6.91 -4.67
C ASN A 31 6.93 6.33 -5.71
N LEU A 32 8.17 6.85 -5.78
CA LEU A 32 9.22 6.28 -6.63
C LEU A 32 9.84 5.05 -5.95
N GLU A 33 10.07 5.10 -4.63
CA GLU A 33 10.58 3.96 -3.89
C GLU A 33 9.62 2.76 -3.93
N ASP A 34 8.33 2.98 -3.70
CA ASP A 34 7.30 1.93 -3.80
C ASP A 34 7.29 1.29 -5.20
N ARG A 35 7.41 2.07 -6.28
CA ARG A 35 7.55 1.53 -7.65
C ARG A 35 8.86 0.76 -7.87
N LEU A 36 9.96 1.18 -7.24
CA LEU A 36 11.25 0.48 -7.31
C LEU A 36 11.26 -0.79 -6.46
N ILE A 37 10.50 -0.84 -5.35
CA ILE A 37 10.22 -2.07 -4.60
C ILE A 37 9.36 -3.00 -5.45
N ASP A 38 8.24 -2.52 -6.02
CA ASP A 38 7.36 -3.32 -6.88
C ASP A 38 8.13 -3.98 -8.03
N TYR A 39 8.98 -3.21 -8.72
CA TYR A 39 9.81 -3.73 -9.81
C TYR A 39 10.78 -4.82 -9.33
N ARG A 40 11.41 -4.63 -8.16
CA ARG A 40 12.31 -5.65 -7.57
C ARG A 40 11.56 -6.93 -7.23
N LEU A 41 10.39 -6.83 -6.59
CA LEU A 41 9.51 -7.96 -6.27
C LEU A 41 9.12 -8.75 -7.52
N HIS A 42 8.63 -8.05 -8.55
CA HIS A 42 8.19 -8.71 -9.79
C HIS A 42 9.34 -9.31 -10.61
N ALA A 43 10.45 -8.58 -10.76
CA ALA A 43 11.53 -8.97 -11.68
C ALA A 43 12.53 -9.98 -11.08
N TRP A 44 12.92 -9.83 -9.81
CA TRP A 44 14.10 -10.50 -9.25
C TRP A 44 13.89 -11.13 -7.87
N HIS A 45 13.04 -10.54 -7.04
CA HIS A 45 12.79 -11.00 -5.67
C HIS A 45 11.59 -11.95 -5.60
N LYS A 46 11.75 -13.10 -6.26
CA LYS A 46 10.80 -14.21 -6.21
C LYS A 46 11.21 -15.16 -5.08
N GLY A 47 10.88 -14.80 -3.84
CA GLY A 47 11.09 -15.65 -2.66
C GLY A 47 10.40 -17.02 -2.79
N THR A 48 10.54 -17.91 -1.80
CA THR A 48 9.96 -19.26 -1.89
C THR A 48 8.74 -19.36 -0.98
N PRO A 49 7.52 -19.54 -1.53
CA PRO A 49 6.33 -19.82 -0.74
C PRO A 49 6.54 -21.05 0.16
N SER A 50 5.95 -21.03 1.36
CA SER A 50 6.08 -22.15 2.28
C SER A 50 5.35 -23.38 1.74
N PRO A 51 6.01 -24.55 1.60
CA PRO A 51 5.36 -25.76 1.09
C PRO A 51 4.27 -26.30 2.03
N GLU A 52 4.26 -25.85 3.29
CA GLU A 52 3.25 -26.20 4.29
C GLU A 52 1.93 -25.41 4.14
N ILE A 53 1.79 -24.56 3.12
CA ILE A 53 0.56 -23.81 2.83
C ILE A 53 -0.06 -24.35 1.54
N VAL A 54 -1.27 -24.87 1.70
CA VAL A 54 -2.09 -25.45 0.62
C VAL A 54 -3.27 -24.54 0.35
N LEU A 55 -3.55 -24.27 -0.92
CA LEU A 55 -4.72 -23.52 -1.34
C LEU A 55 -5.78 -24.50 -1.85
N VAL A 56 -6.98 -24.43 -1.29
CA VAL A 56 -8.18 -25.08 -1.80
C VAL A 56 -9.03 -23.98 -2.43
N GLY A 57 -8.82 -23.79 -3.72
CA GLY A 57 -9.54 -22.81 -4.52
C GLY A 57 -10.94 -23.28 -4.89
N VAL A 58 -11.87 -22.34 -5.01
CA VAL A 58 -13.06 -22.49 -5.84
C VAL A 58 -12.71 -21.95 -7.22
N SER A 59 -12.53 -22.85 -8.19
CA SER A 59 -12.12 -22.53 -9.56
C SER A 59 -13.27 -22.56 -10.57
N ASP A 60 -13.00 -22.16 -11.82
CA ASP A 60 -14.02 -22.21 -12.89
C ASP A 60 -14.55 -23.64 -13.13
N ALA A 61 -13.71 -24.66 -12.89
CA ALA A 61 -14.09 -26.07 -12.96
C ALA A 61 -15.06 -26.46 -11.83
N ASP A 62 -14.92 -25.85 -10.66
CA ASP A 62 -15.84 -26.05 -9.54
C ASP A 62 -17.19 -25.38 -9.82
N ILE A 63 -17.21 -24.17 -10.39
CA ILE A 63 -18.45 -23.50 -10.81
C ILE A 63 -19.18 -24.35 -11.88
N ALA A 64 -18.44 -24.93 -12.83
CA ALA A 64 -19.00 -25.86 -13.80
C ALA A 64 -19.52 -27.18 -13.19
N THR A 65 -19.06 -27.55 -11.98
CA THR A 65 -19.43 -28.80 -11.29
C THR A 65 -20.57 -28.62 -10.28
N PHE A 66 -20.55 -27.55 -9.49
CA PHE A 66 -21.47 -27.30 -8.38
C PHE A 66 -22.53 -26.22 -8.68
N GLY A 67 -22.40 -25.51 -9.80
CA GLY A 67 -23.33 -24.45 -10.23
C GLY A 67 -22.82 -23.04 -9.90
N SER A 68 -23.72 -22.07 -9.90
CA SER A 68 -23.39 -20.66 -9.65
C SER A 68 -22.86 -20.43 -8.24
N TRP A 69 -21.92 -19.48 -8.11
CA TRP A 69 -21.51 -18.94 -6.82
C TRP A 69 -22.57 -17.95 -6.26
N PRO A 70 -22.82 -17.90 -4.93
CA PRO A 70 -22.24 -18.72 -3.88
C PRO A 70 -22.78 -20.15 -3.85
N PHE A 71 -21.94 -21.12 -3.49
CA PHE A 71 -22.34 -22.53 -3.42
C PHE A 71 -23.27 -22.82 -2.23
N PRO A 72 -24.11 -23.87 -2.33
CA PRO A 72 -24.89 -24.40 -1.21
C PRO A 72 -24.00 -24.72 0.01
N ARG A 73 -24.50 -24.49 1.22
CA ARG A 73 -23.72 -24.70 2.47
C ARG A 73 -23.22 -26.14 2.63
N GLY A 74 -23.97 -27.10 2.10
CA GLY A 74 -23.59 -28.51 2.05
C GLY A 74 -22.25 -28.75 1.32
N VAL A 75 -21.95 -27.99 0.27
CA VAL A 75 -20.68 -28.11 -0.47
C VAL A 75 -19.49 -27.70 0.42
N HIS A 76 -19.63 -26.60 1.15
CA HIS A 76 -18.60 -26.18 2.12
C HIS A 76 -18.47 -27.16 3.28
N SER A 77 -19.60 -27.70 3.78
CA SER A 77 -19.61 -28.74 4.81
C SER A 77 -18.84 -29.99 4.38
N ASP A 78 -19.10 -30.51 3.18
CA ASP A 78 -18.41 -31.69 2.65
C ASP A 78 -16.91 -31.43 2.50
N VAL A 79 -16.52 -30.27 1.97
CA VAL A 79 -15.10 -29.87 1.86
C VAL A 79 -14.41 -29.83 3.21
N ILE A 80 -15.05 -29.27 4.25
CA ILE A 80 -14.53 -29.30 5.62
C ILE A 80 -14.35 -30.74 6.10
N GLN A 81 -15.36 -31.61 5.94
CA GLN A 81 -15.28 -33.01 6.39
C GLN A 81 -14.20 -33.82 5.65
N ILE A 82 -14.03 -33.59 4.34
CA ILE A 82 -12.98 -34.24 3.52
C ILE A 82 -11.59 -33.80 3.98
N LEU A 83 -11.40 -32.49 4.20
CA LEU A 83 -10.12 -31.96 4.68
C LEU A 83 -9.80 -32.47 6.10
N GLU A 84 -10.76 -32.44 7.03
CA GLU A 84 -10.54 -32.96 8.39
C GLU A 84 -10.19 -34.46 8.42
N ALA A 85 -10.78 -35.27 7.53
CA ALA A 85 -10.39 -36.67 7.35
C ALA A 85 -8.93 -36.86 6.84
N MET A 86 -8.29 -35.81 6.35
CA MET A 86 -6.87 -35.74 5.98
C MET A 86 -5.97 -35.10 7.04
N LYS A 87 -6.53 -34.58 8.15
CA LYS A 87 -5.81 -34.01 9.31
C LYS A 87 -4.85 -32.85 8.97
N PRO A 88 -5.34 -31.72 8.43
CA PRO A 88 -4.55 -30.50 8.33
C PRO A 88 -4.14 -30.01 9.73
N ALA A 89 -3.06 -29.24 9.81
CA ALA A 89 -2.70 -28.55 11.05
C ALA A 89 -3.74 -27.46 11.40
N HIS A 90 -4.27 -26.78 10.39
CA HIS A 90 -5.36 -25.79 10.53
C HIS A 90 -6.03 -25.52 9.17
N ILE A 91 -7.34 -25.28 9.18
CA ILE A 91 -8.12 -24.80 8.03
C ILE A 91 -8.48 -23.33 8.26
N SER A 92 -8.21 -22.47 7.29
CA SER A 92 -8.67 -21.08 7.27
C SER A 92 -9.57 -20.88 6.07
N MET A 93 -10.81 -20.46 6.29
CA MET A 93 -11.71 -20.09 5.22
C MET A 93 -11.57 -18.60 4.91
N ASP A 94 -11.62 -18.28 3.62
CA ASP A 94 -11.69 -16.95 3.04
C ASP A 94 -13.00 -16.85 2.25
N ILE A 95 -14.08 -17.17 2.97
CA ILE A 95 -15.48 -17.19 2.50
C ILE A 95 -16.32 -16.60 3.64
N LEU A 96 -16.98 -15.48 3.39
CA LEU A 96 -17.85 -14.82 4.37
C LEU A 96 -19.21 -15.53 4.46
N PHE A 97 -19.63 -15.81 5.68
CA PHE A 97 -20.91 -16.45 6.01
C PHE A 97 -21.84 -15.48 6.75
N ASN A 98 -21.93 -14.23 6.30
CA ASN A 98 -22.65 -13.14 6.99
C ASN A 98 -24.17 -13.13 6.80
N GLU A 99 -24.70 -13.91 5.86
CA GLU A 99 -26.13 -14.06 5.60
C GLU A 99 -26.57 -15.51 5.87
N ALA A 100 -27.80 -15.69 6.35
CA ALA A 100 -28.40 -17.02 6.48
C ALA A 100 -28.81 -17.57 5.11
N SER A 101 -28.79 -18.89 4.94
CA SER A 101 -29.33 -19.56 3.76
C SER A 101 -30.86 -19.49 3.75
N GLU A 102 -31.47 -19.52 2.55
CA GLU A 102 -32.92 -19.71 2.40
C GLU A 102 -33.40 -21.04 2.99
N ASP A 103 -32.51 -22.05 3.06
CA ASP A 103 -32.76 -23.34 3.69
C ASP A 103 -32.01 -23.46 5.03
N PRO A 104 -32.71 -23.39 6.18
CA PRO A 104 -32.10 -23.56 7.50
C PRO A 104 -31.42 -24.93 7.70
N GLY A 105 -31.80 -25.96 6.94
CA GLY A 105 -31.15 -27.27 6.97
C GLY A 105 -29.72 -27.23 6.44
N GLN A 106 -29.48 -26.42 5.42
CA GLN A 106 -28.14 -26.18 4.86
C GLN A 106 -27.23 -25.45 5.85
N ASP A 107 -27.72 -24.38 6.48
CA ASP A 107 -26.95 -23.71 7.53
C ASP A 107 -26.65 -24.69 8.67
N GLN A 108 -27.64 -25.44 9.17
CA GLN A 108 -27.44 -26.43 10.23
C GLN A 108 -26.39 -27.51 9.88
N GLN A 109 -26.28 -27.91 8.62
CA GLN A 109 -25.22 -28.81 8.14
C GLN A 109 -23.84 -28.18 8.30
N LEU A 110 -23.66 -26.92 7.88
CA LEU A 110 -22.41 -26.17 8.05
C LEU A 110 -22.08 -25.90 9.53
N LEU A 111 -23.07 -25.49 10.33
CA LEU A 111 -22.92 -25.31 11.78
C LEU A 111 -22.38 -26.57 12.46
N THR A 112 -22.91 -27.73 12.06
CA THR A 112 -22.52 -29.03 12.60
C THR A 112 -21.07 -29.36 12.23
N SER A 113 -20.69 -29.18 10.97
CA SER A 113 -19.32 -29.45 10.49
C SER A 113 -18.28 -28.50 11.09
N ILE A 114 -18.62 -27.24 11.34
CA ILE A 114 -17.70 -26.27 11.95
C ILE A 114 -17.57 -26.52 13.46
N ASN A 115 -18.68 -26.62 14.20
CA ASN A 115 -18.67 -26.74 15.66
C ASN A 115 -18.14 -28.10 16.17
N GLN A 116 -17.98 -29.10 15.29
CA GLN A 116 -17.30 -30.36 15.62
C GLN A 116 -15.76 -30.23 15.66
N GLN A 117 -15.20 -29.14 15.12
CA GLN A 117 -13.77 -29.01 14.83
C GLN A 117 -13.18 -27.77 15.52
N LYS A 118 -11.91 -27.87 15.94
CA LYS A 118 -11.24 -26.81 16.75
C LYS A 118 -10.09 -26.10 16.04
N ASN A 119 -9.87 -26.47 14.79
CA ASN A 119 -8.78 -26.08 13.89
C ASN A 119 -9.31 -25.33 12.66
N ILE A 120 -10.45 -24.64 12.80
CA ILE A 120 -11.05 -23.81 11.75
C ILE A 120 -10.97 -22.32 12.15
N THR A 121 -10.45 -21.49 11.25
CA THR A 121 -10.63 -20.03 11.27
C THR A 121 -11.62 -19.62 10.19
N LEU A 122 -12.58 -18.76 10.54
CA LEU A 122 -13.45 -18.08 9.58
C LEU A 122 -13.09 -16.60 9.43
N PRO A 123 -13.41 -15.98 8.29
CA PRO A 123 -13.19 -14.56 8.10
C PRO A 123 -14.35 -13.76 8.67
N TYR A 124 -14.05 -12.51 8.97
CA TYR A 124 -15.02 -11.43 9.16
C TYR A 124 -14.36 -10.13 8.68
N TYR A 125 -15.11 -9.05 8.57
CA TYR A 125 -14.53 -7.73 8.32
C TYR A 125 -15.18 -6.65 9.18
N PHE A 126 -14.46 -5.57 9.45
CA PHE A 126 -15.04 -4.34 9.99
C PHE A 126 -15.55 -3.48 8.84
N ASP A 127 -16.82 -3.06 8.88
CA ASP A 127 -17.42 -2.17 7.87
C ASP A 127 -16.78 -0.77 7.92
N LYS A 128 -16.54 -0.26 9.14
CA LYS A 128 -15.72 0.92 9.38
C LYS A 128 -14.30 0.49 9.68
N PHE A 129 -13.36 0.88 8.83
CA PHE A 129 -11.97 0.47 8.94
C PHE A 129 -11.00 1.52 8.40
N GLY A 130 -9.94 1.82 9.16
CA GLY A 130 -9.02 2.90 8.82
C GLY A 130 -8.05 3.23 9.95
N PHE A 131 -7.85 4.52 10.21
CA PHE A 131 -7.01 5.05 11.30
C PHE A 131 -7.74 6.14 12.11
N GLU A 132 -9.04 6.23 11.92
CA GLU A 132 -9.95 7.07 12.67
C GLU A 132 -10.35 6.38 13.98
N ASP A 133 -10.55 7.16 15.05
CA ASP A 133 -11.09 6.63 16.30
C ASP A 133 -12.57 6.24 16.12
N PHE A 134 -12.83 4.94 15.94
CA PHE A 134 -14.19 4.41 15.90
C PHE A 134 -14.69 4.04 17.30
N SER A 135 -15.93 4.43 17.61
CA SER A 135 -16.66 3.92 18.79
C SER A 135 -16.83 2.40 18.68
N PRO A 136 -16.63 1.62 19.77
CA PRO A 136 -16.86 0.18 19.75
C PRO A 136 -18.30 -0.18 19.37
N GLY A 137 -18.45 -1.15 18.47
CA GLY A 137 -19.74 -1.72 18.08
C GLY A 137 -20.20 -2.84 19.03
N THR A 138 -21.42 -3.34 18.82
CA THR A 138 -21.97 -4.51 19.54
C THR A 138 -21.61 -5.82 18.82
N ASP A 139 -20.32 -6.13 18.73
CA ASP A 139 -19.79 -7.24 17.93
C ASP A 139 -19.87 -8.60 18.66
N HIS A 140 -21.09 -9.07 18.94
CA HIS A 140 -21.37 -10.20 19.86
C HIS A 140 -20.65 -11.54 19.54
N PHE A 141 -20.20 -11.77 18.29
CA PHE A 141 -19.46 -12.97 17.91
C PHE A 141 -17.95 -12.90 18.25
N LEU A 142 -17.42 -11.70 18.50
CA LEU A 142 -16.01 -11.44 18.85
C LEU A 142 -15.76 -11.41 20.37
N GLU A 143 -16.80 -11.56 21.19
CA GLU A 143 -16.70 -11.63 22.65
C GLU A 143 -15.66 -12.67 23.11
N GLY A 144 -14.69 -12.23 23.91
CA GLY A 144 -13.61 -13.07 24.44
C GLY A 144 -12.55 -13.51 23.41
N ARG A 145 -12.62 -13.03 22.16
CA ARG A 145 -11.71 -13.40 21.05
C ARG A 145 -10.76 -12.25 20.69
N HIS A 146 -10.27 -11.56 21.71
CA HIS A 146 -9.44 -10.36 21.59
C HIS A 146 -8.20 -10.45 22.46
N TYR A 147 -7.24 -9.57 22.17
CA TYR A 147 -5.98 -9.43 22.89
C TYR A 147 -5.95 -8.04 23.55
N GLY A 148 -5.49 -7.96 24.79
CA GLY A 148 -5.42 -6.68 25.51
C GLY A 148 -4.32 -5.79 24.93
N TYR A 149 -4.63 -4.51 24.74
CA TYR A 149 -3.70 -3.51 24.24
C TYR A 149 -3.77 -2.22 25.05
N ASP A 150 -2.60 -1.59 25.20
CA ASP A 150 -2.43 -0.28 25.79
C ASP A 150 -2.38 0.75 24.64
N PRO A 151 -3.41 1.62 24.51
CA PRO A 151 -3.46 2.63 23.45
C PRO A 151 -2.27 3.59 23.41
N ALA A 152 -1.48 3.69 24.49
CA ALA A 152 -0.28 4.51 24.52
C ALA A 152 0.87 4.00 23.61
N GLN A 153 0.75 2.79 23.04
CA GLN A 153 1.85 2.13 22.31
C GLN A 153 1.95 2.48 20.82
N GLY A 154 0.94 3.14 20.22
CA GLY A 154 1.01 3.69 18.86
C GLY A 154 -0.29 3.70 18.07
N ASP A 155 -0.23 4.29 16.88
CA ASP A 155 -1.29 4.36 15.86
C ASP A 155 -1.44 2.98 15.19
N LEU A 156 -2.44 2.20 15.57
CA LEU A 156 -2.81 0.95 14.90
C LEU A 156 -4.04 1.19 14.02
N PRO A 157 -4.24 0.41 12.95
CA PRO A 157 -5.46 0.55 12.17
C PRO A 157 -6.65 0.12 13.02
N ALA A 158 -7.69 0.94 13.06
CA ALA A 158 -8.87 0.73 13.87
C ALA A 158 -10.03 0.16 13.06
N GLY A 159 -10.95 -0.53 13.73
CA GLY A 159 -12.14 -1.13 13.13
C GLY A 159 -13.37 -1.08 14.04
N ALA A 160 -14.55 -0.90 13.45
CA ALA A 160 -15.84 -1.00 14.11
C ALA A 160 -16.92 -1.56 13.17
N ASP A 161 -18.06 -1.92 13.76
CA ASP A 161 -19.20 -2.58 13.11
C ASP A 161 -18.74 -3.86 12.38
N ALA A 162 -18.42 -4.89 13.17
CA ALA A 162 -17.89 -6.14 12.63
C ALA A 162 -18.99 -6.97 11.96
N VAL A 163 -18.83 -7.22 10.67
CA VAL A 163 -19.66 -8.11 9.87
C VAL A 163 -18.97 -9.48 9.79
N GLY A 164 -19.48 -10.43 10.57
CA GLY A 164 -18.98 -11.81 10.67
C GLY A 164 -20.07 -12.83 10.33
N PRO A 165 -19.99 -14.07 10.85
CA PRO A 165 -20.96 -15.11 10.55
C PRO A 165 -22.38 -14.76 11.02
N PHE A 166 -23.39 -15.32 10.34
CA PHE A 166 -24.81 -15.17 10.69
C PHE A 166 -25.19 -15.69 12.10
N THR A 167 -24.30 -16.43 12.77
CA THR A 167 -24.48 -16.90 14.15
C THR A 167 -23.15 -17.15 14.86
N LYS A 168 -23.18 -17.36 16.19
CA LYS A 168 -21.99 -17.64 17.01
C LYS A 168 -21.55 -19.11 16.83
N LEU A 169 -20.31 -19.30 16.39
CA LEU A 169 -19.69 -20.62 16.14
C LEU A 169 -18.55 -20.89 17.13
N ASP A 170 -18.21 -22.16 17.38
CA ASP A 170 -17.09 -22.58 18.24
C ASP A 170 -15.77 -22.72 17.44
N CYS A 171 -15.39 -21.67 16.72
CA CYS A 171 -14.18 -21.59 15.92
C CYS A 171 -13.39 -20.30 16.20
N THR A 172 -12.22 -20.13 15.55
CA THR A 172 -11.48 -18.86 15.57
C THR A 172 -11.95 -17.91 14.47
N PHE A 173 -11.73 -16.60 14.65
CA PHE A 173 -12.16 -15.56 13.72
C PHE A 173 -11.02 -14.57 13.47
N GLY A 174 -10.75 -14.25 12.21
CA GLY A 174 -9.72 -13.28 11.85
C GLY A 174 -10.19 -12.32 10.76
N ALA A 175 -9.78 -11.05 10.87
CA ALA A 175 -10.27 -9.99 9.99
C ALA A 175 -9.64 -10.06 8.58
N SER A 176 -10.44 -10.01 7.52
CA SER A 176 -9.97 -9.95 6.12
C SER A 176 -9.74 -8.53 5.59
N ASN A 177 -9.91 -7.50 6.43
CA ASN A 177 -9.69 -6.10 6.04
C ASN A 177 -8.26 -5.83 5.53
N GLY A 178 -8.14 -5.26 4.32
CA GLY A 178 -6.89 -4.72 3.77
C GLY A 178 -6.89 -3.20 3.70
N ILE A 179 -5.74 -2.55 3.86
CA ILE A 179 -5.58 -1.10 3.68
C ILE A 179 -4.85 -0.83 2.36
N PRO A 180 -5.51 -0.19 1.38
CA PRO A 180 -4.83 0.33 0.19
C PRO A 180 -3.81 1.40 0.63
N SER A 181 -2.52 1.06 0.62
CA SER A 181 -1.48 1.93 1.21
C SER A 181 -1.24 3.22 0.43
N ARG A 182 -1.71 3.32 -0.82
CA ARG A 182 -1.36 4.37 -1.79
C ARG A 182 -2.51 4.64 -2.80
N PRO A 183 -2.53 5.81 -3.46
CA PRO A 183 -3.48 6.15 -4.52
C PRO A 183 -3.43 5.24 -5.78
N ASP A 184 -2.43 4.36 -5.91
CA ASP A 184 -2.37 3.38 -6.99
C ASP A 184 -3.13 2.07 -6.70
N GLY A 185 -3.80 1.98 -5.53
CA GLY A 185 -4.70 0.90 -5.17
C GLY A 185 -4.03 -0.46 -4.97
N LYS A 186 -2.68 -0.53 -5.00
CA LYS A 186 -1.96 -1.79 -4.78
C LYS A 186 -1.89 -2.13 -3.30
N ILE A 187 -2.32 -3.34 -2.96
CA ILE A 187 -2.08 -3.94 -1.65
C ILE A 187 -0.59 -4.27 -1.54
N ARG A 188 0.11 -3.58 -0.64
CA ARG A 188 1.52 -3.82 -0.31
C ARG A 188 1.71 -4.22 1.15
N GLU A 189 0.74 -3.86 1.96
CA GLU A 189 0.77 -3.94 3.41
C GLU A 189 -0.58 -4.43 3.92
N ALA A 190 -0.56 -5.17 5.03
CA ALA A 190 -1.75 -5.64 5.70
C ALA A 190 -1.64 -5.39 7.22
N PRO A 191 -2.76 -5.18 7.94
CA PRO A 191 -2.76 -5.26 9.39
C PRO A 191 -2.41 -6.69 9.83
N LEU A 192 -1.61 -6.83 10.90
CA LEU A 192 -1.55 -8.08 11.67
C LEU A 192 -2.60 -8.09 12.78
N PHE A 193 -2.87 -6.90 13.34
CA PHE A 193 -3.93 -6.63 14.30
C PHE A 193 -4.69 -5.37 13.91
N ILE A 194 -5.98 -5.35 14.23
CA ILE A 194 -6.90 -4.23 14.11
C ILE A 194 -7.39 -3.86 15.51
N GLN A 195 -7.40 -2.57 15.82
CA GLN A 195 -7.77 -2.06 17.13
C GLN A 195 -9.26 -1.71 17.22
N GLN A 196 -9.86 -1.98 18.38
CA GLN A 196 -11.18 -1.46 18.76
C GLN A 196 -11.14 -1.09 20.25
N GLY A 197 -11.10 0.21 20.57
CA GLY A 197 -10.84 0.66 21.93
C GLY A 197 -9.49 0.16 22.47
N SER A 198 -9.51 -0.61 23.56
CA SER A 198 -8.32 -1.25 24.17
C SER A 198 -8.12 -2.71 23.73
N LEU A 199 -8.88 -3.18 22.73
CA LEU A 199 -8.84 -4.55 22.24
C LEU A 199 -8.16 -4.62 20.87
N LEU A 200 -7.42 -5.70 20.65
CA LEU A 200 -6.88 -6.07 19.34
C LEU A 200 -7.52 -7.35 18.83
N TYR A 201 -7.82 -7.35 17.54
CA TYR A 201 -8.26 -8.52 16.81
C TYR A 201 -7.27 -8.85 15.68
N PRO A 202 -6.83 -10.10 15.56
CA PRO A 202 -5.89 -10.50 14.51
C PRO A 202 -6.54 -10.50 13.12
N SER A 203 -5.76 -10.20 12.08
CA SER A 203 -6.19 -10.45 10.70
C SER A 203 -6.25 -11.95 10.39
N LEU A 204 -6.93 -12.35 9.32
CA LEU A 204 -7.19 -13.75 8.96
C LEU A 204 -5.91 -14.61 8.95
N GLY A 205 -4.85 -14.13 8.28
CA GLY A 205 -3.55 -14.81 8.25
C GLY A 205 -2.87 -14.87 9.62
N MET A 206 -2.99 -13.82 10.43
CA MET A 206 -2.41 -13.77 11.78
C MET A 206 -3.16 -14.71 12.75
N GLN A 207 -4.49 -14.76 12.68
CA GLN A 207 -5.30 -15.67 13.49
C GLN A 207 -5.03 -17.13 13.14
N THR A 208 -4.86 -17.46 11.86
CA THR A 208 -4.55 -18.83 11.41
C THR A 208 -3.15 -19.27 11.83
N LEU A 209 -2.17 -18.37 11.81
CA LEU A 209 -0.87 -18.62 12.45
C LEU A 209 -1.03 -18.88 13.96
N MET A 210 -1.76 -18.02 14.67
CA MET A 210 -1.93 -18.13 16.11
C MET A 210 -2.70 -19.38 16.54
N ALA A 211 -3.74 -19.77 15.81
CA ALA A 211 -4.53 -20.95 16.10
C ALA A 211 -3.74 -22.25 15.85
N SER A 212 -3.03 -22.34 14.71
CA SER A 212 -2.16 -23.49 14.42
C SER A 212 -1.01 -23.67 15.43
N LEU A 213 -0.47 -22.57 15.96
CA LEU A 213 0.53 -22.59 17.03
C LEU A 213 -0.06 -22.71 18.44
N LYS A 214 -1.38 -22.67 18.60
CA LYS A 214 -2.12 -22.66 19.88
C LYS A 214 -1.67 -21.52 20.81
N THR A 215 -1.43 -20.35 20.22
CA THR A 215 -0.93 -19.15 20.91
C THR A 215 -1.95 -18.62 21.93
N ALA A 216 -1.49 -18.39 23.16
CA ALA A 216 -2.29 -17.78 24.22
C ALA A 216 -2.15 -16.23 24.23
N PRO A 217 -3.14 -15.47 24.75
CA PRO A 217 -3.10 -14.00 24.68
C PRO A 217 -1.92 -13.32 25.38
N ASP A 218 -1.42 -13.90 26.46
CA ASP A 218 -0.25 -13.43 27.22
C ASP A 218 1.08 -13.62 26.47
N GLN A 219 1.12 -14.49 25.45
CA GLN A 219 2.31 -14.73 24.64
C GLN A 219 2.57 -13.63 23.60
N ILE A 220 1.59 -12.77 23.33
CA ILE A 220 1.63 -11.79 22.25
C ILE A 220 2.06 -10.41 22.78
N THR A 221 2.93 -9.73 22.05
CA THR A 221 3.29 -8.35 22.32
C THR A 221 3.37 -7.57 21.01
N VAL A 222 2.60 -6.48 20.91
CA VAL A 222 2.56 -5.61 19.72
C VAL A 222 3.33 -4.32 20.02
N GLN A 223 4.40 -4.05 19.27
CA GLN A 223 5.19 -2.82 19.39
C GLN A 223 5.19 -2.09 18.04
N PRO A 224 4.27 -1.12 17.82
CA PRO A 224 4.22 -0.31 16.62
C PRO A 224 5.57 0.30 16.24
N GLY A 225 5.93 0.21 14.96
CA GLY A 225 7.23 0.65 14.44
C GLY A 225 8.40 -0.28 14.77
N ARG A 226 8.14 -1.44 15.37
CA ARG A 226 9.14 -2.48 15.65
C ARG A 226 8.62 -3.84 15.21
N PHE A 227 7.88 -4.53 16.07
CA PHE A 227 7.53 -5.94 15.92
C PHE A 227 6.19 -6.29 16.57
N VAL A 228 5.42 -7.15 15.92
CA VAL A 228 4.58 -8.12 16.64
C VAL A 228 5.48 -9.27 17.07
N THR A 229 5.42 -9.68 18.33
CA THR A 229 6.18 -10.80 18.87
C THR A 229 5.23 -11.86 19.42
N ILE A 230 5.45 -13.12 19.07
CA ILE A 230 4.87 -14.28 19.78
C ILE A 230 6.00 -14.94 20.56
N THR A 231 5.89 -14.97 21.88
CA THR A 231 6.83 -15.65 22.78
C THR A 231 6.36 -17.07 23.09
N ASN A 232 7.27 -17.96 23.50
CA ASN A 232 6.94 -19.31 23.99
C ASN A 232 6.07 -20.17 23.04
N SER A 233 6.10 -19.92 21.72
CA SER A 233 5.39 -20.76 20.75
C SER A 233 6.12 -22.12 20.57
N PRO A 234 5.45 -23.14 19.99
CA PRO A 234 6.11 -24.39 19.59
C PRO A 234 7.30 -24.22 18.64
N ARG A 235 7.41 -23.06 17.97
CA ARG A 235 8.50 -22.70 17.05
C ARG A 235 9.48 -21.67 17.65
N GLY A 236 9.45 -21.47 18.98
CA GLY A 236 10.28 -20.50 19.69
C GLY A 236 9.67 -19.10 19.69
N THR A 237 10.52 -18.06 19.70
CA THR A 237 10.07 -16.66 19.67
C THR A 237 10.00 -16.16 18.23
N LEU A 238 8.80 -15.85 17.75
CA LEU A 238 8.57 -15.31 16.41
C LEU A 238 8.45 -13.78 16.46
N ARG A 239 8.94 -13.07 15.44
CA ARG A 239 8.96 -11.60 15.38
C ARG A 239 8.65 -11.11 13.96
N PHE A 240 7.53 -10.41 13.82
CA PHE A 240 7.03 -9.92 12.53
C PHE A 240 7.22 -8.41 12.46
N PRO A 241 8.06 -7.87 11.55
CA PRO A 241 8.32 -6.43 11.47
C PRO A 241 7.06 -5.66 11.06
N ILE A 242 6.71 -4.62 11.84
CA ILE A 242 5.56 -3.75 11.55
C ILE A 242 5.98 -2.28 11.50
N SER A 243 5.32 -1.52 10.63
CA SER A 243 5.47 -0.08 10.52
C SER A 243 4.98 0.63 11.79
N ARG A 244 5.26 1.93 11.91
CA ARG A 244 4.72 2.78 12.99
C ARG A 244 3.19 2.80 13.04
N ARG A 245 2.54 2.43 11.93
CA ARG A 245 1.08 2.36 11.75
C ARG A 245 0.52 0.94 11.93
N GLY A 246 1.25 0.04 12.58
CA GLY A 246 0.84 -1.36 12.77
C GLY A 246 0.90 -2.27 11.54
N LEU A 247 1.24 -1.73 10.36
CA LEU A 247 1.13 -2.46 9.10
C LEU A 247 2.36 -3.33 8.82
N TYR A 248 2.13 -4.58 8.42
CA TYR A 248 3.14 -5.52 7.96
C TYR A 248 3.29 -5.44 6.44
N ARG A 249 4.53 -5.37 5.95
CA ARG A 249 4.84 -5.31 4.51
C ARG A 249 4.92 -6.72 3.92
N ILE A 250 4.05 -7.02 2.97
CA ILE A 250 3.94 -8.36 2.38
C ILE A 250 5.14 -8.61 1.45
N ASN A 251 5.87 -9.71 1.71
CA ASN A 251 6.85 -10.26 0.80
C ASN A 251 6.11 -11.17 -0.19
N TYR A 252 5.81 -10.67 -1.38
CA TYR A 252 5.09 -11.42 -2.40
C TYR A 252 5.99 -12.50 -3.02
N GLN A 253 5.94 -13.69 -2.43
CA GLN A 253 6.71 -14.86 -2.81
C GLN A 253 6.11 -15.59 -4.02
N GLY A 254 4.80 -15.49 -4.29
CA GLY A 254 4.20 -16.18 -5.43
C GLY A 254 2.80 -15.74 -5.82
N ASP A 255 2.43 -16.09 -7.04
CA ASP A 255 1.07 -16.14 -7.56
C ASP A 255 0.46 -17.54 -7.30
N LEU A 256 -0.77 -17.77 -7.79
CA LEU A 256 -1.51 -19.02 -7.58
C LEU A 256 -0.74 -20.27 -8.02
N GLU A 257 0.04 -20.19 -9.11
CA GLU A 257 0.80 -21.32 -9.68
C GLU A 257 1.99 -21.75 -8.80
N ARG A 258 2.47 -20.88 -7.91
CA ARG A 258 3.62 -21.17 -7.02
C ARG A 258 3.24 -21.80 -5.69
N PHE A 259 1.96 -21.80 -5.31
CA PHE A 259 1.46 -22.50 -4.14
C PHE A 259 0.93 -23.90 -4.52
N THR A 260 0.82 -24.81 -3.55
CA THR A 260 0.16 -26.09 -3.77
C THR A 260 -1.36 -25.86 -3.89
N GLY A 261 -1.86 -25.83 -5.12
CA GLY A 261 -3.28 -25.66 -5.42
C GLY A 261 -4.07 -26.97 -5.52
N LEU A 262 -5.26 -26.97 -4.95
CA LEU A 262 -6.31 -27.98 -5.06
C LEU A 262 -7.65 -27.26 -5.37
N ASP A 263 -8.56 -27.95 -6.06
CA ASP A 263 -9.93 -27.48 -6.32
C ASP A 263 -10.94 -28.18 -5.40
N TYR A 264 -12.15 -27.63 -5.25
CA TYR A 264 -13.25 -28.31 -4.54
C TYR A 264 -13.56 -29.67 -5.19
N SER A 265 -13.70 -29.70 -6.51
CA SER A 265 -13.93 -30.91 -7.31
C SER A 265 -12.80 -31.93 -7.16
N SER A 266 -11.56 -31.48 -7.00
CA SER A 266 -10.41 -32.35 -6.67
C SER A 266 -10.58 -33.01 -5.30
N LEU A 267 -11.07 -32.30 -4.27
CA LEU A 267 -11.38 -32.91 -2.96
C LEU A 267 -12.49 -33.97 -3.08
N TYR A 268 -13.59 -33.70 -3.80
CA TYR A 268 -14.63 -34.72 -4.02
C TYR A 268 -14.14 -35.93 -4.82
N ARG A 269 -13.22 -35.73 -5.78
CA ARG A 269 -12.57 -36.83 -6.51
C ARG A 269 -11.67 -37.66 -5.59
N SER A 270 -10.96 -37.03 -4.65
CA SER A 270 -10.04 -37.67 -3.70
C SER A 270 -10.71 -38.76 -2.84
N VAL A 271 -12.01 -38.64 -2.60
CA VAL A 271 -12.82 -39.63 -1.86
C VAL A 271 -13.16 -40.87 -2.72
N LYS A 272 -13.29 -40.68 -4.04
CA LYS A 272 -13.72 -41.72 -5.00
C LYS A 272 -12.56 -42.52 -5.60
N ASP A 273 -11.39 -41.90 -5.69
CA ASP A 273 -10.18 -42.41 -6.33
C ASP A 273 -9.08 -42.55 -5.26
N PRO A 274 -8.80 -43.75 -4.71
CA PRO A 274 -7.90 -43.91 -3.58
C PRO A 274 -6.44 -43.52 -3.85
N GLU A 275 -5.96 -43.67 -5.09
CA GLU A 275 -4.60 -43.29 -5.47
C GLU A 275 -4.45 -41.77 -5.51
N PHE A 276 -5.40 -41.09 -6.18
CA PHE A 276 -5.49 -39.64 -6.14
C PHE A 276 -5.74 -39.12 -4.72
N GLY A 277 -6.59 -39.81 -3.95
CA GLY A 277 -6.87 -39.56 -2.55
C GLY A 277 -5.63 -39.52 -1.66
N GLN A 278 -4.72 -40.49 -1.84
CA GLN A 278 -3.47 -40.50 -1.10
C GLN A 278 -2.52 -39.36 -1.52
N LYS A 279 -2.51 -38.97 -2.81
CA LYS A 279 -1.77 -37.77 -3.27
C LYS A 279 -2.31 -36.49 -2.63
N VAL A 280 -3.63 -36.30 -2.60
CA VAL A 280 -4.28 -35.13 -1.99
C VAL A 280 -4.04 -35.12 -0.48
N ARG A 281 -4.21 -36.24 0.23
CA ARG A 281 -3.86 -36.36 1.66
C ARG A 281 -2.41 -35.98 1.92
N SER A 282 -1.47 -36.43 1.09
CA SER A 282 -0.04 -36.12 1.26
C SER A 282 0.30 -34.63 1.07
N ALA A 283 -0.59 -33.85 0.45
CA ALA A 283 -0.49 -32.40 0.41
C ALA A 283 -1.15 -31.74 1.64
N VAL A 284 -2.25 -32.27 2.15
CA VAL A 284 -3.07 -31.66 3.23
C VAL A 284 -2.60 -32.02 4.64
N GLU A 285 -2.13 -33.26 4.87
CA GLU A 285 -1.83 -33.79 6.20
C GLU A 285 -0.73 -32.99 6.91
N GLY A 286 -1.03 -32.45 8.09
CA GLY A 286 -0.12 -31.61 8.88
C GLY A 286 0.13 -30.20 8.34
N ASN A 287 -0.50 -29.80 7.24
CA ASN A 287 -0.29 -28.50 6.59
C ASN A 287 -1.41 -27.49 6.92
N LEU A 288 -1.15 -26.21 6.63
CA LEU A 288 -2.11 -25.12 6.75
C LEU A 288 -2.90 -25.00 5.46
N VAL A 289 -4.22 -25.14 5.52
CA VAL A 289 -5.10 -25.10 4.35
C VAL A 289 -5.86 -23.78 4.32
N LEU A 290 -5.71 -23.02 3.23
CA LEU A 290 -6.51 -21.83 2.95
C LEU A 290 -7.60 -22.18 1.92
N VAL A 291 -8.86 -21.93 2.25
CA VAL A 291 -10.02 -22.29 1.42
C VAL A 291 -10.71 -21.01 0.94
N GLY A 292 -10.78 -20.73 -0.36
CA GLY A 292 -11.39 -19.48 -0.86
C GLY A 292 -11.57 -19.42 -2.37
N TYR A 293 -12.05 -18.29 -2.88
CA TYR A 293 -12.42 -18.13 -4.28
C TYR A 293 -11.24 -17.75 -5.18
N VAL A 294 -11.04 -18.46 -6.30
CA VAL A 294 -9.94 -18.20 -7.26
C VAL A 294 -10.36 -18.22 -8.73
N ALA A 295 -11.64 -18.46 -9.03
CA ALA A 295 -12.16 -18.53 -10.39
C ALA A 295 -11.99 -17.21 -11.17
N THR A 296 -11.95 -17.31 -12.50
CA THR A 296 -11.66 -16.16 -13.35
C THR A 296 -12.76 -15.10 -13.31
N GLY A 297 -12.37 -13.83 -13.44
CA GLY A 297 -13.30 -12.71 -13.32
C GLY A 297 -13.82 -12.45 -11.90
N SER A 298 -13.20 -13.04 -10.86
CA SER A 298 -13.54 -12.77 -9.46
C SER A 298 -13.57 -11.27 -9.13
N TYR A 299 -14.64 -10.84 -8.44
CA TYR A 299 -14.70 -9.51 -7.81
C TYR A 299 -13.64 -9.32 -6.72
N ASP A 300 -13.11 -10.41 -6.16
CA ASP A 300 -12.00 -10.44 -5.20
C ASP A 300 -10.61 -10.49 -5.90
N THR A 301 -10.47 -9.85 -7.06
CA THR A 301 -9.16 -9.71 -7.71
C THR A 301 -8.47 -8.44 -7.22
N LEU A 302 -7.47 -8.60 -6.36
CA LEU A 302 -6.71 -7.50 -5.77
C LEU A 302 -5.49 -7.12 -6.61
N ASN A 303 -5.25 -5.81 -6.75
CA ASN A 303 -4.03 -5.29 -7.36
C ASN A 303 -2.85 -5.40 -6.39
N THR A 304 -1.72 -5.97 -6.83
CA THR A 304 -0.51 -6.11 -5.99
C THR A 304 0.75 -5.62 -6.72
N PRO A 305 1.91 -5.52 -6.03
CA PRO A 305 3.21 -5.27 -6.65
C PRO A 305 3.54 -6.17 -7.85
N ILE A 306 3.20 -7.46 -7.77
CA ILE A 306 3.63 -8.46 -8.77
C ILE A 306 2.59 -8.76 -9.85
N GLY A 307 1.35 -8.30 -9.69
CA GLY A 307 0.24 -8.47 -10.64
C GLY A 307 -1.13 -8.46 -9.94
N PRO A 308 -2.24 -8.52 -10.69
CA PRO A 308 -3.56 -8.85 -10.13
C PRO A 308 -3.57 -10.31 -9.62
N MET A 309 -4.19 -10.57 -8.46
CA MET A 309 -4.37 -11.94 -7.93
C MET A 309 -5.61 -12.04 -7.03
N PRO A 310 -6.17 -13.24 -6.80
CA PRO A 310 -7.25 -13.43 -5.83
C PRO A 310 -6.84 -13.06 -4.40
N GLY A 311 -7.79 -12.60 -3.57
CA GLY A 311 -7.58 -12.28 -2.15
C GLY A 311 -7.00 -13.45 -1.35
N LEU A 312 -7.47 -14.67 -1.64
CA LEU A 312 -6.91 -15.93 -1.09
C LEU A 312 -5.39 -16.02 -1.27
N VAL A 313 -4.86 -15.59 -2.42
CA VAL A 313 -3.42 -15.64 -2.72
C VAL A 313 -2.66 -14.53 -1.99
N VAL A 314 -3.30 -13.38 -1.72
CA VAL A 314 -2.72 -12.36 -0.84
C VAL A 314 -2.62 -12.88 0.61
N HIS A 315 -3.67 -13.52 1.11
CA HIS A 315 -3.65 -14.19 2.42
C HIS A 315 -2.62 -15.33 2.48
N ALA A 316 -2.43 -16.08 1.39
CA ALA A 316 -1.38 -17.10 1.26
C ALA A 316 0.03 -16.52 1.38
N ASN A 317 0.33 -15.41 0.67
CA ASN A 317 1.62 -14.74 0.78
C ASN A 317 1.86 -14.20 2.20
N LEU A 318 0.85 -13.55 2.81
CA LEU A 318 0.95 -13.07 4.20
C LEU A 318 1.27 -14.21 5.16
N LEU A 319 0.46 -15.28 5.17
CA LEU A 319 0.66 -16.44 6.05
C LEU A 319 2.00 -17.12 5.77
N SER A 320 2.42 -17.22 4.50
CA SER A 320 3.71 -17.78 4.10
C SER A 320 4.89 -17.01 4.70
N ASN A 321 4.84 -15.68 4.70
CA ASN A 321 5.90 -14.90 5.35
C ASN A 321 5.90 -15.11 6.87
N LEU A 322 4.72 -15.12 7.51
CA LEU A 322 4.57 -15.30 8.95
C LEU A 322 5.01 -16.69 9.43
N TRP A 323 4.75 -17.73 8.63
CA TRP A 323 5.09 -19.13 8.93
C TRP A 323 6.54 -19.48 8.61
N SER A 324 7.12 -18.91 7.54
CA SER A 324 8.51 -19.18 7.14
C SER A 324 9.53 -18.23 7.78
N GLY A 325 9.12 -17.06 8.25
CA GLY A 325 10.02 -16.01 8.75
C GLY A 325 10.66 -15.15 7.65
N GLN A 326 10.33 -15.37 6.37
CA GLN A 326 10.83 -14.62 5.21
C GLN A 326 10.12 -13.25 5.09
N HIS A 327 10.46 -12.32 5.98
CA HIS A 327 9.85 -10.98 6.04
C HIS A 327 10.55 -9.98 5.11
N LEU A 328 9.80 -9.06 4.50
CA LEU A 328 10.40 -7.98 3.71
C LEU A 328 10.94 -6.88 4.63
N TRP A 329 12.26 -6.80 4.77
CA TRP A 329 12.92 -5.86 5.68
C TRP A 329 13.11 -4.49 5.02
N LEU A 330 12.27 -3.54 5.41
CA LEU A 330 12.47 -2.12 5.14
C LEU A 330 13.47 -1.53 6.15
N PRO A 331 14.53 -0.83 5.71
CA PRO A 331 15.48 -0.20 6.62
C PRO A 331 14.79 0.90 7.46
N PRO A 332 15.12 1.04 8.74
CA PRO A 332 14.58 2.11 9.55
C PRO A 332 15.09 3.47 9.06
N PHE A 333 14.26 4.51 9.12
CA PHE A 333 14.56 5.85 8.58
C PHE A 333 15.93 6.42 9.00
N TRP A 334 16.40 6.13 10.22
CA TRP A 334 17.70 6.61 10.70
C TRP A 334 18.87 6.03 9.89
N LEU A 335 18.72 4.83 9.33
CA LEU A 335 19.75 4.21 8.49
C LEU A 335 19.85 4.95 7.15
N GLU A 336 18.73 5.45 6.61
CA GLU A 336 18.75 6.34 5.44
C GLU A 336 19.48 7.64 5.73
N MET A 337 19.28 8.21 6.94
CA MET A 337 19.99 9.42 7.39
C MET A 337 21.51 9.20 7.52
N VAL A 338 21.98 7.94 7.58
CA VAL A 338 23.41 7.59 7.60
C VAL A 338 23.91 7.24 6.20
N ILE A 339 23.16 6.43 5.45
CA ILE A 339 23.55 5.96 4.10
C ILE A 339 23.61 7.14 3.11
N LEU A 340 22.61 8.02 3.09
CA LEU A 340 22.53 9.08 2.07
C LEU A 340 23.66 10.12 2.19
N PRO A 341 24.07 10.58 3.39
CA PRO A 341 25.27 11.42 3.53
C PRO A 341 26.58 10.70 3.18
N ILE A 342 26.72 9.41 3.48
CA ILE A 342 27.90 8.61 3.07
C ILE A 342 27.97 8.51 1.55
N PHE A 343 26.85 8.24 0.87
CA PHE A 343 26.79 8.21 -0.59
C PHE A 343 27.05 9.60 -1.20
N GLY A 344 26.51 10.65 -0.58
CA GLY A 344 26.79 12.04 -0.92
C GLY A 344 28.28 12.40 -0.80
N LEU A 345 28.96 11.97 0.27
CA LEU A 345 30.41 12.12 0.44
C LEU A 345 31.20 11.38 -0.64
N ALA A 346 30.86 10.11 -0.93
CA ALA A 346 31.52 9.31 -1.95
C ALA A 346 31.38 9.95 -3.35
N ALA A 347 30.18 10.39 -3.71
CA ALA A 347 29.93 11.08 -4.97
C ALA A 347 30.58 12.48 -5.01
N GLY A 348 30.63 13.19 -3.88
CA GLY A 348 31.43 14.42 -3.71
C GLY A 348 32.93 14.19 -3.92
N ALA A 349 33.46 13.04 -3.47
CA ALA A 349 34.84 12.63 -3.69
C ALA A 349 35.12 12.33 -5.17
N VAL A 350 34.21 11.64 -5.87
CA VAL A 350 34.25 11.46 -7.33
C VAL A 350 34.32 12.80 -8.06
N MET A 351 33.61 13.83 -7.59
CA MET A 351 33.70 15.18 -8.18
C MET A 351 35.04 15.89 -7.95
N THR A 352 35.91 15.41 -7.05
CA THR A 352 37.29 15.89 -6.94
C THR A 352 38.21 15.38 -8.06
N LEU A 353 37.85 14.26 -8.70
CA LEU A 353 38.65 13.62 -9.75
C LEU A 353 38.83 14.49 -11.01
N ARG A 354 39.85 14.14 -11.81
CA ARG A 354 40.11 14.72 -13.14
C ARG A 354 38.89 14.52 -14.04
N ARG A 355 38.59 15.50 -14.91
CA ARG A 355 37.37 15.53 -15.74
C ARG A 355 37.06 14.20 -16.47
N LYS A 356 38.07 13.60 -17.12
CA LYS A 356 37.92 12.31 -17.83
C LYS A 356 37.56 11.14 -16.90
N ALA A 357 38.00 11.17 -15.65
CA ALA A 357 37.74 10.12 -14.65
C ALA A 357 36.41 10.30 -13.90
N ARG A 358 35.73 11.46 -14.00
CA ARG A 358 34.46 11.67 -13.29
C ARG A 358 33.34 10.78 -13.80
N LEU A 359 33.19 10.64 -15.13
CA LEU A 359 32.15 9.79 -15.71
C LEU A 359 32.34 8.31 -15.30
N ALA A 360 33.58 7.82 -15.33
CA ALA A 360 33.92 6.48 -14.86
C ALA A 360 33.69 6.33 -13.34
N GLY A 361 34.16 7.29 -12.52
CA GLY A 361 33.98 7.26 -11.07
C GLY A 361 32.52 7.38 -10.63
N VAL A 362 31.69 8.11 -11.39
CA VAL A 362 30.24 8.09 -11.26
C VAL A 362 29.77 6.67 -11.55
N LEU A 363 29.90 6.18 -12.80
CA LEU A 363 29.42 4.86 -13.22
C LEU A 363 29.78 3.73 -12.24
N VAL A 364 31.04 3.65 -11.78
CA VAL A 364 31.51 2.67 -10.79
C VAL A 364 30.74 2.75 -9.47
N LEU A 365 30.52 3.95 -8.93
CA LEU A 365 29.77 4.14 -7.69
C LEU A 365 28.29 3.72 -7.85
N GLY A 366 27.73 3.76 -9.07
CA GLY A 366 26.32 3.47 -9.34
C GLY A 366 26.08 2.00 -9.56
N LEU A 367 27.00 1.35 -10.27
CA LEU A 367 27.07 -0.10 -10.34
C LEU A 367 27.32 -0.70 -8.95
N ALA A 368 28.15 -0.05 -8.11
CA ALA A 368 28.31 -0.45 -6.71
C ALA A 368 27.02 -0.24 -5.88
N ALA A 369 26.32 0.89 -6.03
CA ALA A 369 25.03 1.13 -5.37
C ALA A 369 24.01 0.05 -5.75
N LEU A 370 23.86 -0.21 -7.05
CA LEU A 370 22.94 -1.20 -7.58
C LEU A 370 23.32 -2.61 -7.11
N ALA A 371 24.61 -2.97 -7.16
CA ALA A 371 25.09 -4.26 -6.65
C ALA A 371 24.80 -4.46 -5.16
N ILE A 372 24.95 -3.41 -4.34
CA ILE A 372 24.59 -3.45 -2.91
C ILE A 372 23.08 -3.63 -2.73
N CYS A 373 22.24 -2.88 -3.47
CA CYS A 373 20.79 -3.03 -3.42
C CYS A 373 20.31 -4.40 -3.90
N LEU A 374 20.96 -4.98 -4.93
CA LEU A 374 20.68 -6.32 -5.43
C LEU A 374 21.15 -7.42 -4.46
N ALA A 375 22.28 -7.21 -3.78
CA ALA A 375 22.76 -8.13 -2.75
C ALA A 375 21.85 -8.11 -1.51
N ALA A 376 21.46 -6.93 -1.04
CA ALA A 376 20.52 -6.77 0.06
C ALA A 376 19.14 -7.39 -0.26
N ALA A 377 18.65 -7.19 -1.49
CA ALA A 377 17.38 -7.78 -1.91
C ALA A 377 17.39 -9.32 -1.88
N LYS A 378 18.54 -9.99 -2.08
CA LYS A 378 18.62 -11.46 -1.93
C LYS A 378 18.39 -11.97 -0.50
N GLU A 379 18.61 -11.10 0.49
CA GLU A 379 18.43 -11.37 1.93
C GLU A 379 17.11 -10.77 2.44
N ASP A 380 16.11 -10.59 1.56
CA ASP A 380 14.82 -9.91 1.82
C ASP A 380 14.93 -8.42 2.28
N ILE A 381 16.10 -7.78 2.17
CA ILE A 381 16.33 -6.39 2.60
C ILE A 381 16.14 -5.40 1.44
N MET A 382 15.08 -4.58 1.49
CA MET A 382 14.76 -3.59 0.47
C MET A 382 15.37 -2.22 0.79
N LEU A 383 16.65 -2.04 0.45
CA LEU A 383 17.35 -0.75 0.59
C LEU A 383 16.73 0.36 -0.29
N PRO A 384 16.82 1.65 0.11
CA PRO A 384 16.08 2.73 -0.53
C PRO A 384 16.82 3.22 -1.78
N MET A 385 16.28 2.92 -2.96
CA MET A 385 16.93 3.26 -4.24
C MET A 385 16.60 4.68 -4.74
N ALA A 386 15.43 5.23 -4.41
CA ALA A 386 15.01 6.57 -4.81
C ALA A 386 15.91 7.65 -4.19
N GLY A 387 16.23 7.53 -2.89
CA GLY A 387 17.16 8.44 -2.22
C GLY A 387 18.58 8.38 -2.80
N LEU A 388 19.08 7.16 -3.07
CA LEU A 388 20.38 6.95 -3.70
C LEU A 388 20.42 7.56 -5.11
N ALA A 389 19.40 7.32 -5.95
CA ALA A 389 19.27 7.93 -7.28
C ALA A 389 19.10 9.46 -7.21
N GLY A 390 18.50 9.99 -6.14
CA GLY A 390 18.42 11.42 -5.85
C GLY A 390 19.80 12.07 -5.67
N THR A 391 20.68 11.45 -4.86
CA THR A 391 22.06 11.98 -4.64
C THR A 391 22.83 12.08 -5.96
N TRP A 392 22.55 11.14 -6.85
CA TRP A 392 23.12 11.05 -8.19
C TRP A 392 22.65 12.15 -9.14
N GLY A 393 21.34 12.34 -9.27
CA GLY A 393 20.77 13.37 -10.14
C GLY A 393 21.28 14.76 -9.78
N VAL A 394 21.27 15.10 -8.49
CA VAL A 394 21.74 16.41 -7.99
C VAL A 394 23.22 16.64 -8.32
N LEU A 395 24.09 15.63 -8.16
CA LEU A 395 25.53 15.79 -8.40
C LEU A 395 25.90 15.78 -9.88
N LEU A 396 25.15 15.09 -10.74
CA LEU A 396 25.26 15.22 -12.20
C LEU A 396 24.84 16.62 -12.66
N CYS A 397 23.72 17.14 -12.16
CA CYS A 397 23.27 18.52 -12.41
C CYS A 397 24.30 19.54 -11.91
N ALA A 398 24.86 19.37 -10.71
CA ALA A 398 25.91 20.24 -10.19
C ALA A 398 27.17 20.21 -11.09
N ALA A 399 27.57 19.05 -11.61
CA ALA A 399 28.68 18.95 -12.56
C ALA A 399 28.38 19.63 -13.91
N GLY A 400 27.13 19.61 -14.37
CA GLY A 400 26.65 20.33 -15.56
C GLY A 400 26.57 21.85 -15.38
N LEU A 401 26.07 22.32 -14.23
CA LEU A 401 26.05 23.74 -13.88
C LEU A 401 27.46 24.30 -13.70
N LEU A 402 28.39 23.53 -13.12
CA LEU A 402 29.80 23.89 -13.04
C LEU A 402 30.49 23.90 -14.42
N LYS A 403 30.00 23.14 -15.40
CA LYS A 403 30.43 23.27 -16.80
C LYS A 403 29.94 24.62 -17.35
N ASN A 404 28.64 24.92 -17.28
CA ASN A 404 28.06 26.13 -17.86
C ASN A 404 28.67 27.42 -17.29
N THR A 405 28.85 27.51 -15.97
CA THR A 405 29.44 28.67 -15.29
C THR A 405 30.94 28.85 -15.55
N LEU A 406 31.66 27.79 -15.95
CA LEU A 406 33.08 27.88 -16.33
C LEU A 406 33.29 28.03 -17.85
N THR A 407 32.29 27.73 -18.68
CA THR A 407 32.35 27.96 -20.14
C THR A 407 31.69 29.27 -20.58
N ASN A 408 30.76 29.83 -19.80
CA ASN A 408 30.16 31.15 -20.01
C ASN A 408 30.31 32.02 -18.75
N PRO A 409 31.48 32.64 -18.52
CA PRO A 409 31.69 33.56 -17.39
C PRO A 409 30.94 34.90 -17.55
N GLU A 410 30.49 35.24 -18.76
CA GLU A 410 29.87 36.55 -19.08
C GLU A 410 28.35 36.63 -18.78
N GLY A 411 27.76 35.58 -18.21
CA GLY A 411 26.32 35.48 -17.95
C GLY A 411 25.78 36.28 -16.76
N LEU A 412 26.64 36.81 -15.88
CA LEU A 412 26.25 37.86 -14.94
C LEU A 412 26.59 39.21 -15.58
N ALA A 413 25.57 39.88 -16.11
CA ALA A 413 25.70 41.27 -16.55
C ALA A 413 26.26 42.13 -15.38
N PRO A 414 27.28 42.97 -15.63
CA PRO A 414 27.67 43.97 -14.64
C PRO A 414 26.45 44.88 -14.37
N ALA A 415 26.26 45.28 -13.10
CA ALA A 415 25.19 46.19 -12.73
C ALA A 415 25.22 47.43 -13.64
N PRO A 416 24.08 47.87 -14.20
CA PRO A 416 24.07 48.92 -15.21
C PRO A 416 24.68 50.19 -14.66
N SER A 417 25.80 50.62 -15.24
CA SER A 417 26.43 51.89 -14.91
C SER A 417 25.46 53.02 -15.20
N LEU A 418 25.14 53.82 -14.19
CA LEU A 418 24.28 55.00 -14.31
C LEU A 418 24.69 55.84 -15.52
N PRO A 419 23.75 56.24 -16.40
CA PRO A 419 24.09 57.03 -17.58
C PRO A 419 24.68 58.37 -17.14
N LYS A 420 25.83 58.73 -17.71
CA LYS A 420 26.42 60.07 -17.53
C LYS A 420 25.44 61.11 -18.08
N VAL A 421 24.84 61.87 -17.18
CA VAL A 421 24.02 63.04 -17.54
C VAL A 421 24.91 64.04 -18.27
N LEU A 422 24.62 64.26 -19.55
CA LEU A 422 25.16 65.36 -20.34
C LEU A 422 24.62 66.68 -19.78
N LEU A 423 25.43 67.39 -19.01
CA LEU A 423 25.13 68.76 -18.61
C LEU A 423 25.22 69.69 -19.84
N PRO A 424 24.16 70.45 -20.18
CA PRO A 424 24.25 71.47 -21.22
C PRO A 424 25.12 72.65 -20.73
N LYS A 425 25.92 73.22 -21.64
CA LYS A 425 26.73 74.41 -21.36
C LYS A 425 25.82 75.64 -21.16
N ILE A 426 25.98 76.31 -20.02
CA ILE A 426 25.35 77.61 -19.73
C ILE A 426 26.23 78.72 -20.36
N PRO A 427 25.68 79.61 -21.21
CA PRO A 427 26.30 80.89 -21.54
C PRO A 427 26.03 81.90 -20.40
N GLN A 428 27.05 82.67 -20.02
CA GLN A 428 26.95 83.66 -18.93
C GLN A 428 26.47 85.05 -19.41
N THR A 429 25.70 85.70 -18.53
CA THR A 429 25.45 87.15 -18.41
C THR A 429 24.64 87.90 -19.47
N GLY A 430 23.63 88.64 -18.98
CA GLY A 430 22.84 89.65 -19.70
C GLY A 430 21.63 90.10 -18.84
N SER A 431 21.68 91.29 -18.25
CA SER A 431 20.68 91.80 -17.29
C SER A 431 19.45 92.44 -17.94
N THR A 432 18.25 92.25 -17.37
CA THR A 432 17.32 93.32 -16.86
C THR A 432 15.87 92.83 -16.64
N GLY A 433 15.17 93.39 -15.63
CA GLY A 433 13.76 93.80 -15.80
C GLY A 433 12.58 92.99 -15.21
N LEU A 434 12.14 93.34 -13.98
CA LEU A 434 10.74 93.45 -13.48
C LEU A 434 9.71 92.26 -13.47
N SER A 435 9.39 91.83 -12.23
CA SER A 435 8.09 92.05 -11.53
C SER A 435 6.89 91.08 -11.62
N ARG A 436 6.48 90.60 -10.41
CA ARG A 436 5.13 90.11 -9.97
C ARG A 436 4.61 88.79 -10.58
N ARG A 437 3.81 87.96 -9.87
CA ARG A 437 2.92 88.20 -8.71
C ARG A 437 2.83 86.99 -7.75
N VAL A 438 2.15 87.18 -6.61
CA VAL A 438 2.07 86.31 -5.42
C VAL A 438 0.83 85.41 -5.40
N SER A 439 0.95 84.18 -4.88
CA SER A 439 -0.04 83.52 -3.99
C SER A 439 0.57 82.33 -3.22
N HIS A 440 0.04 82.02 -2.03
CA HIS A 440 0.54 81.02 -1.07
C HIS A 440 -0.53 79.92 -0.80
N PRO A 441 -0.16 78.78 -0.15
CA PRO A 441 -0.95 77.54 -0.13
C PRO A 441 -1.91 77.42 1.09
N PRO A 442 -2.58 76.27 1.26
CA PRO A 442 -2.27 75.50 2.47
C PRO A 442 -2.24 73.96 2.32
N SER A 443 -1.56 73.31 3.27
CA SER A 443 -1.61 71.88 3.63
C SER A 443 -2.76 71.56 4.60
N ILE A 444 -3.14 70.27 4.80
CA ILE A 444 -3.29 69.60 6.13
C ILE A 444 -3.83 68.15 6.09
N ARG A 445 -3.10 67.24 6.78
CA ARG A 445 -3.41 66.02 7.57
C ARG A 445 -4.48 64.96 7.19
N ASN A 446 -4.12 63.71 7.51
CA ASN A 446 -5.00 62.55 7.78
C ASN A 446 -5.90 62.76 9.03
N PRO A 447 -6.96 61.94 9.16
CA PRO A 447 -7.41 61.39 10.44
C PRO A 447 -7.53 59.85 10.46
N GLU A 448 -7.87 59.31 11.64
CA GLU A 448 -7.73 57.90 12.06
C GLU A 448 -9.03 57.07 12.02
N LEU A 449 -8.92 55.77 12.36
CA LEU A 449 -10.02 54.82 12.59
C LEU A 449 -10.83 55.12 13.87
N PRO A 450 -12.09 54.65 13.95
CA PRO A 450 -12.70 54.29 15.22
C PRO A 450 -13.26 52.84 15.27
N VAL A 451 -13.64 52.42 16.48
CA VAL A 451 -14.04 51.05 16.87
C VAL A 451 -15.46 51.05 17.47
N GLY A 452 -16.27 50.01 17.20
CA GLY A 452 -17.17 49.42 18.22
C GLY A 452 -18.69 49.42 18.01
N MET A 453 -19.30 48.31 18.48
CA MET A 453 -20.69 48.07 18.93
C MET A 453 -21.86 47.77 17.94
N ASP A 454 -22.12 46.46 17.80
CA ASP A 454 -23.33 45.69 18.15
C ASP A 454 -24.78 45.99 17.67
N SER A 455 -25.39 44.84 17.32
CA SER A 455 -26.80 44.41 17.46
C SER A 455 -27.77 44.51 16.26
N ASN A 456 -28.30 43.32 15.94
CA ASN A 456 -29.57 42.97 15.27
C ASN A 456 -30.11 43.85 14.13
N ASP A 457 -30.14 43.28 12.92
CA ASP A 457 -31.37 42.63 12.42
C ASP A 457 -31.10 41.73 11.18
N ALA A 458 -32.08 40.88 10.87
CA ALA A 458 -32.23 39.85 9.82
C ALA A 458 -31.40 40.00 8.50
N GLU A 459 -30.98 38.94 7.79
CA GLU A 459 -31.82 37.87 7.22
C GLU A 459 -31.09 36.55 6.93
N THR A 460 -31.88 35.47 6.83
CA THR A 460 -31.46 34.09 6.57
C THR A 460 -31.31 33.80 5.07
N VAL A 461 -30.15 33.30 4.63
CA VAL A 461 -30.01 32.58 3.35
C VAL A 461 -29.19 31.31 3.56
N GLN A 462 -29.85 30.16 3.49
CA GLN A 462 -29.19 28.87 3.33
C GLN A 462 -28.64 28.76 1.89
N MET A 463 -27.41 28.25 1.74
CA MET A 463 -26.93 27.72 0.46
C MET A 463 -26.74 26.21 0.58
N ASP A 464 -27.71 25.46 0.06
CA ASP A 464 -27.52 24.05 -0.29
C ASP A 464 -26.55 23.94 -1.47
N ALA A 465 -25.62 22.99 -1.39
CA ALA A 465 -24.66 22.69 -2.45
C ALA A 465 -24.71 21.21 -2.85
N THR A 466 -25.84 20.79 -3.44
CA THR A 466 -25.96 19.52 -4.16
C THR A 466 -25.23 19.60 -5.51
N VAL A 467 -24.14 18.85 -5.67
CA VAL A 467 -23.40 18.75 -6.94
C VAL A 467 -23.68 17.40 -7.60
N THR A 468 -24.61 17.40 -8.56
CA THR A 468 -24.83 16.30 -9.50
C THR A 468 -23.94 16.46 -10.74
N TRP A 469 -23.16 15.43 -11.08
CA TRP A 469 -22.38 15.40 -12.32
C TRP A 469 -23.21 14.78 -13.46
N GLN A 470 -23.43 15.55 -14.53
CA GLN A 470 -23.95 15.05 -15.81
C GLN A 470 -22.85 15.06 -16.88
N SER A 471 -22.76 13.98 -17.66
CA SER A 471 -21.84 13.86 -18.80
C SER A 471 -22.31 14.71 -20.00
N PRO A 472 -21.40 15.35 -20.76
CA PRO A 472 -21.74 16.01 -22.02
C PRO A 472 -21.52 15.10 -23.23
N ALA A 473 -22.47 15.09 -24.15
CA ALA A 473 -22.33 14.55 -25.51
C ALA A 473 -22.87 15.57 -26.54
N ARG A 474 -22.17 15.72 -27.68
CA ARG A 474 -22.62 16.31 -28.97
C ARG A 474 -21.64 15.80 -30.06
N GLU A 475 -22.08 15.17 -31.15
CA GLU A 475 -22.71 15.74 -32.37
C GLU A 475 -21.78 16.68 -33.18
N ALA A 476 -21.72 16.68 -34.52
CA ALA A 476 -22.19 15.76 -35.58
C ALA A 476 -21.70 16.28 -36.97
N ARG A 477 -21.62 15.43 -38.02
CA ARG A 477 -22.16 15.65 -39.40
C ARG A 477 -21.69 14.61 -40.45
N SER A 478 -22.44 14.55 -41.55
CA SER A 478 -22.55 13.52 -42.63
C SER A 478 -22.23 14.15 -44.02
N PRO A 479 -22.65 13.65 -45.23
CA PRO A 479 -23.34 12.40 -45.64
C PRO A 479 -22.80 11.72 -46.95
N ASP A 480 -23.64 10.85 -47.56
CA ASP A 480 -23.66 10.31 -48.95
C ASP A 480 -22.88 9.00 -49.25
N GLU A 481 -23.40 8.01 -50.01
CA GLU A 481 -24.77 7.62 -50.43
C GLU A 481 -24.74 6.17 -51.01
N LYS A 482 -25.90 5.46 -51.04
CA LYS A 482 -26.37 4.42 -52.02
C LYS A 482 -26.56 2.91 -51.66
N ILE A 483 -27.87 2.58 -51.63
CA ILE A 483 -28.57 1.44 -52.29
C ILE A 483 -28.84 0.14 -51.48
N SER A 484 -30.03 -0.43 -51.72
CA SER A 484 -30.83 -1.47 -51.02
C SER A 484 -31.35 -2.50 -52.08
N PRO A 485 -32.40 -3.36 -51.93
CA PRO A 485 -33.14 -3.89 -50.76
C PRO A 485 -33.46 -5.43 -50.82
N ALA A 486 -34.32 -5.91 -49.88
CA ALA A 486 -35.28 -7.06 -49.89
C ALA A 486 -35.07 -8.03 -48.71
N GLU A 487 -35.88 -8.02 -47.64
CA GLU A 487 -37.27 -8.53 -47.48
C GLU A 487 -37.42 -10.06 -47.47
N GLU A 488 -37.66 -10.66 -46.29
CA GLU A 488 -38.79 -11.60 -46.07
C GLU A 488 -39.13 -11.83 -44.57
N ASN A 489 -40.22 -12.55 -44.33
CA ASN A 489 -40.96 -12.72 -43.05
C ASN A 489 -40.87 -14.20 -42.57
N THR A 490 -41.33 -14.68 -41.40
CA THR A 490 -42.31 -14.15 -40.43
C THR A 490 -42.02 -14.67 -38.99
N SER A 491 -42.74 -14.12 -38.01
CA SER A 491 -42.98 -14.62 -36.65
C SER A 491 -43.11 -16.14 -36.44
N LEU A 492 -42.76 -16.62 -35.23
CA LEU A 492 -43.61 -17.53 -34.43
C LEU A 492 -43.20 -17.54 -32.94
N GLN A 493 -44.18 -17.56 -32.02
CA GLN A 493 -44.01 -17.66 -30.56
C GLN A 493 -44.06 -19.13 -30.07
N PRO A 494 -43.53 -19.44 -28.87
CA PRO A 494 -43.53 -20.79 -28.31
C PRO A 494 -44.76 -21.09 -27.41
N PRO A 495 -45.12 -22.37 -27.22
CA PRO A 495 -46.01 -22.79 -26.14
C PRO A 495 -45.23 -23.36 -24.94
N ALA A 496 -45.59 -22.91 -23.73
CA ALA A 496 -45.57 -23.73 -22.52
C ALA A 496 -46.92 -24.51 -22.44
N PRO A 497 -47.09 -25.56 -21.62
CA PRO A 497 -46.74 -25.61 -20.20
C PRO A 497 -45.47 -26.41 -19.87
#